data_AF-A0A366D070-F1
#
_entry.id   AF-A0A366D070-F1
#
_cell.length_a   1.000
_cell.length_b   1.000
_cell.length_c   1.000
_cell.angle_alpha   90.00
_cell.angle_beta   90.00
_cell.angle_gamma   90.00
#
_symmetry.space_group_name_H-M   'P 1'
#
loop_
_entity.id
_entity.type
_entity.pdbx_description
1 polymer ?
#
loop_
_entity_poly.entity_id
_entity_poly.type
_entity_poly.pdbx_seq_one_letter_code
_entity_poly.pdbx_strand_id
1 'polypeptide(L)' 'MKIENAFDIHLKVNKSIPSEIRDAAVDVNDTLNIAWLSAQSIFEDKASPEIAIEIYNLMQERLNLKKAD' A
#
# COMPACT_ATOMS: atom_id res chain seq x y z
N MET A 1 1.85 -4.68 -12.81
CA MET A 1 0.64 -4.06 -13.40
C MET A 1 0.34 -2.84 -12.54
N LYS A 2 0.62 -1.60 -13.01
CA LYS A 2 0.20 -0.39 -12.29
C LYS A 2 -1.28 -0.21 -12.60
N ILE A 3 -2.14 -0.67 -11.71
CA ILE A 3 -3.57 -0.42 -11.80
C ILE A 3 -3.73 1.03 -11.35
N GLU A 4 -3.95 1.96 -12.28
CA GLU A 4 -4.25 3.34 -11.91
C GLU A 4 -5.60 3.36 -11.19
N ASN A 5 -5.55 3.50 -9.86
CA ASN A 5 -6.74 3.60 -9.03
C ASN A 5 -7.24 5.06 -9.00
N ALA A 6 -8.45 5.29 -8.49
CA ALA A 6 -9.05 6.63 -8.44
C ALA A 6 -8.22 7.65 -7.63
N PHE A 7 -7.47 7.18 -6.63
CA PHE A 7 -6.58 8.01 -5.82
C PHE A 7 -5.37 8.50 -6.63
N ASP A 8 -4.73 7.62 -7.43
CA ASP A 8 -3.61 7.98 -8.30
C ASP A 8 -4.02 9.00 -9.36
N ILE A 9 -5.21 8.83 -9.95
CA ILE A 9 -5.77 9.76 -10.94
C ILE A 9 -5.98 11.13 -10.30
N HIS A 10 -6.56 11.18 -9.10
CA HIS A 10 -6.79 12.43 -8.37
C HIS A 10 -5.47 13.15 -8.08
N LEU A 11 -4.45 12.42 -7.63
CA LEU A 11 -3.12 12.94 -7.35
C LEU A 11 -2.39 13.46 -8.59
N LYS A 12 -2.57 12.83 -9.76
CA LYS A 12 -2.00 13.30 -11.03
C LYS A 12 -2.63 14.61 -11.52
N VAL A 13 -3.93 14.79 -11.30
CA VAL A 13 -4.65 16.01 -11.68
C VAL A 13 -4.33 17.16 -10.73
N ASN A 14 -4.04 16.84 -9.46
CA ASN A 14 -3.68 17.84 -8.47
C ASN A 14 -2.20 18.25 -8.54
N LYS A 15 -1.91 19.22 -9.42
CA LYS A 15 -0.56 19.77 -9.62
C LYS A 15 -0.03 20.63 -8.45
N SER A 16 -0.84 20.91 -7.42
CA SER A 16 -0.42 21.71 -6.26
C SER A 16 0.43 20.92 -5.27
N ILE A 17 0.44 19.59 -5.37
CA ILE A 17 1.20 18.72 -4.48
C ILE A 17 2.60 18.51 -5.07
N PRO A 18 3.67 18.75 -4.29
CA PRO A 18 5.04 18.41 -4.70
C PRO A 18 5.16 16.96 -5.17
N SER A 19 5.98 16.73 -6.19
CA SER A 19 6.15 15.39 -6.80
C SER A 19 6.52 14.32 -5.80
N GLU A 20 7.43 14.65 -4.89
CA GLU A 20 7.96 13.74 -3.87
C GLU A 20 6.85 13.29 -2.91
N ILE A 21 5.96 14.22 -2.52
CA ILE A 21 4.82 13.93 -1.65
C ILE A 21 3.79 13.07 -2.38
N ARG A 22 3.53 13.41 -3.65
CA ARG A 22 2.59 12.66 -4.48
C ARG A 22 3.06 11.22 -4.68
N ASP A 23 4.32 11.03 -5.03
CA ASP A 23 4.88 9.72 -5.33
C ASP A 23 4.93 8.87 -4.05
N ALA A 24 5.32 9.45 -2.90
CA ALA A 24 5.23 8.78 -1.60
C ALA A 24 3.79 8.39 -1.22
N ALA A 25 2.80 9.23 -1.53
CA ALA A 25 1.40 8.92 -1.25
C ALA A 25 0.88 7.76 -2.10
N VAL A 26 1.26 7.71 -3.38
CA VAL A 26 0.94 6.57 -4.27
C VAL A 26 1.58 5.29 -3.74
N ASP A 27 2.86 5.34 -3.38
CA ASP A 27 3.58 4.17 -2.86
C ASP A 27 2.95 3.62 -1.57
N VAL A 28 2.56 4.49 -0.64
CA VAL A 28 1.87 4.10 0.60
C VAL A 28 0.50 3.48 0.29
N ASN A 29 -0.29 4.12 -0.57
CA ASN A 29 -1.61 3.62 -0.93
C ASN A 29 -1.56 2.26 -1.63
N ASP A 30 -0.66 2.09 -2.60
CA ASP A 30 -0.46 0.81 -3.28
C ASP A 30 -0.04 -0.29 -2.31
N THR A 31 0.88 0.03 -1.39
CA THR A 31 1.35 -0.91 -0.37
C THR A 31 0.22 -1.35 0.56
N LEU A 32 -0.59 -0.41 1.06
CA LEU A 32 -1.74 -0.73 1.89
C LEU A 32 -2.81 -1.51 1.13
N ASN A 33 -3.02 -1.21 -0.15
CA ASN A 33 -3.95 -1.94 -1.00
C ASN A 33 -3.50 -3.39 -1.23
N ILE A 34 -2.20 -3.63 -1.41
CA ILE A 34 -1.64 -4.99 -1.48
C ILE A 34 -1.89 -5.76 -0.17
N ALA A 35 -1.65 -5.11 0.98
CA ALA A 35 -1.89 -5.73 2.29
C ALA A 35 -3.38 -6.04 2.49
N TRP A 36 -4.27 -5.14 2.07
CA TRP A 36 -5.72 -5.36 2.09
C TRP A 36 -6.17 -6.50 1.19
N LEU A 37 -5.72 -6.54 -0.07
CA LEU A 37 -6.04 -7.63 -0.99
C LEU A 37 -5.52 -8.97 -0.48
N SER A 38 -4.36 -8.98 0.18
CA SER A 38 -3.81 -10.18 0.83
C SER A 38 -4.70 -10.63 1.99
N ALA A 39 -5.17 -9.70 2.84
CA ALA A 39 -6.12 -10.02 3.90
C ALA A 39 -7.42 -10.61 3.34
N GLN A 40 -8.00 -9.99 2.31
CA GLN A 40 -9.21 -10.49 1.65
C GLN A 40 -9.00 -11.87 1.02
N SER A 41 -7.84 -12.11 0.39
CA SER A 41 -7.56 -13.39 -0.26
C SER A 41 -7.36 -14.55 0.72
N ILE A 42 -6.88 -14.29 1.94
CA ILE A 42 -6.55 -15.32 2.93
C ILE A 42 -7.71 -15.55 3.90
N PHE A 43 -8.36 -14.47 4.31
CA PHE A 43 -9.37 -14.49 5.38
C PHE A 43 -10.79 -14.32 4.86
N GLU A 44 -10.98 -14.04 3.57
CA GLU A 44 -12.28 -13.91 2.91
C GLU A 44 -13.21 -12.97 3.70
N ASP A 45 -14.37 -13.45 4.13
CA ASP A 45 -15.36 -12.70 4.90
C ASP A 45 -14.89 -12.27 6.29
N LYS A 46 -13.77 -12.81 6.77
CA LYS A 46 -13.15 -12.43 8.05
C LYS A 46 -12.05 -11.39 7.89
N ALA A 47 -11.75 -10.96 6.67
CA ALA A 47 -10.76 -9.92 6.44
C ALA A 47 -11.18 -8.63 7.15
N SER A 48 -10.27 -8.05 7.91
CA SER A 48 -10.47 -6.78 8.61
C SER A 48 -9.30 -5.83 8.38
N PRO A 49 -9.48 -4.51 8.55
CA PRO A 49 -8.40 -3.54 8.44
C PRO A 49 -7.21 -3.85 9.36
N GLU A 50 -7.46 -4.38 10.56
CA GLU A 50 -6.43 -4.76 11.52
C GLU A 50 -5.55 -5.89 10.99
N ILE A 51 -6.15 -6.89 10.33
CA ILE A 51 -5.41 -7.97 9.67
C ILE A 51 -4.53 -7.42 8.55
N ALA A 52 -5.04 -6.50 7.74
CA ALA A 52 -4.27 -5.88 6.67
C ALA A 52 -3.08 -5.05 7.21
N ILE A 53 -3.27 -4.33 8.32
CA ILE A 53 -2.17 -3.61 8.99
C ILE A 53 -1.11 -4.58 9.49
N GLU A 54 -1.50 -5.73 10.05
CA GLU A 54 -0.53 -6.71 10.52
C GLU A 54 0.26 -7.35 9.38
N ILE A 55 -0.41 -7.63 8.25
CA ILE A 55 0.27 -8.08 7.03
C ILE A 55 1.29 -7.02 6.54
N TYR A 56 0.91 -5.74 6.56
CA TYR A 56 1.82 -4.65 6.22
C TYR A 56 3.05 -4.62 7.16
N ASN A 57 2.85 -4.75 8.48
CA ASN A 57 3.94 -4.80 9.45
C ASN A 57 4.92 -5.95 9.16
N LEU A 58 4.39 -7.15 8.87
CA LEU A 58 5.20 -8.32 8.50
C LEU A 58 5.99 -8.10 7.20
N MET A 59 5.41 -7.43 6.21
CA MET A 59 6.12 -7.06 4.97
C MET A 59 7.30 -6.13 5.28
N GLN A 60 7.09 -5.11 6.11
CA GLN A 60 8.13 -4.15 6.49
C GLN A 60 9.26 -4.80 7.28
N GLU A 61 8.93 -5.70 8.22
CA GLU A 61 9.93 -6.46 8.97
C GLU A 61 10.82 -7.28 8.03
N ARG A 62 10.23 -8.00 7.07
CA ARG A 62 10.98 -8.80 6.08
C ARG A 62 11.88 -7.95 5.18
N LEU A 63 11.43 -6.76 4.77
CA LEU A 63 12.24 -5.84 3.96
C LEU A 63 13.42 -5.27 4.76
N ASN A 64 13.22 -4.99 6.04
CA ASN A 64 14.30 -4.49 6.91
C ASN A 64 15.34 -5.57 7.22
N LEU A 65 14.92 -6.82 7.40
CA LEU A 65 15.83 -7.96 7.54
C LEU A 65 16.73 -8.13 6.30
N LYS A 66 16.16 -8.00 5.09
CA LYS A 66 16.93 -8.07 3.83
C LYS A 66 17.93 -6.93 3.62
N LYS A 67 17.82 -5.81 4.33
CA LYS A 67 18.81 -4.71 4.25
C LYS A 67 20.01 -4.93 5.17
N ALA A 68 19.94 -5.89 6.09
CA ALA A 68 20.99 -6.21 7.05
C ALA A 68 21.93 -7.34 6.57
N ASP A 69 21.56 -8.04 5.49
CA ASP A 69 22.37 -9.04 4.78
C ASP A 69 23.07 -8.41 3.56
#